data_AF-A0A0N0B1E5-F1
#
_entry.id   AF-A0A0N0B1E5-F1
#
_cell.length_a   1.000
_cell.length_b   1.000
_cell.length_c   1.000
_cell.angle_alpha   90.00
_cell.angle_beta   90.00
_cell.angle_gamma   90.00
#
_symmetry.space_group_name_H-M   'P 1'
#
loop_
_entity.id
_entity.type
_entity.pdbx_description
1 polymer ?
#
loop_
_entity_poly.entity_id
_entity_poly.type
_entity_poly.pdbx_seq_one_letter_code
_entity_poly.pdbx_strand_id
1 'polypeptide(L)'
;MTQWRTHVAKTSGLNTRRVLARATAAALTAALVATGAGSAVAADAPVPSASKAPLDVKPSDASKFSTADVQGYAPINGLYGMNSGGYLSSYAPDGYGGLTGRSNAGQVSPDTKFITQVDHNADGESDGLWIVVDGQLHYLKWNTTGSTLVGKGWGIYDRLLSAGNLGGAAADDLIARDKSGVLWLYLGYGNGTLTQRYKIGGGWNTYTHIAGKGDLTGDGKDDIVAKDKSGVLWLYKGTGNYKAPFTSRTRIGGGWNTYNNLVTVGDIDIDGITDLVARDKDGALYVYKGTGKAAAPYKSRVKIGSGGWNTYRILF
;
A
#
# COMPACT_ATOMS: atom_id res chain seq x y z
N MET A 1 -44.80 34.55 34.51
CA MET A 1 -43.73 34.80 33.52
C MET A 1 -42.44 34.28 34.09
N THR A 2 -41.95 33.15 33.59
CA THR A 2 -40.64 32.61 33.98
C THR A 2 -40.01 32.03 32.72
N GLN A 3 -39.00 32.71 32.17
CA GLN A 3 -38.27 32.28 30.99
C GLN A 3 -37.33 31.12 31.36
N TRP A 4 -37.42 30.01 30.63
CA TRP A 4 -36.39 28.98 30.60
C TRP A 4 -35.68 29.05 29.25
N ARG A 5 -34.39 29.40 29.26
CA ARG A 5 -33.48 29.24 28.13
C ARG A 5 -33.06 27.78 28.05
N THR A 6 -33.45 27.06 27.01
CA THR A 6 -32.91 25.76 26.67
C THR A 6 -31.55 25.92 26.00
N HIS A 7 -30.48 25.54 26.68
CA HIS A 7 -29.21 25.23 26.04
C HIS A 7 -29.36 23.91 25.29
N VAL A 8 -29.36 23.96 23.96
CA VAL A 8 -29.18 22.77 23.11
C VAL A 8 -27.71 22.37 23.22
N ALA A 9 -27.43 21.33 23.99
CA ALA A 9 -26.13 20.64 23.94
C ALA A 9 -26.06 19.89 22.60
N LYS A 10 -25.19 20.32 21.69
CA LYS A 10 -24.81 19.54 20.52
C LYS A 10 -24.02 18.32 21.00
N THR A 11 -24.61 17.13 20.91
CA THR A 11 -23.94 15.87 21.22
C THR A 11 -23.00 15.47 20.08
N SER A 12 -21.72 15.83 20.17
CA SER A 12 -20.65 15.40 19.24
C SER A 12 -19.85 14.22 19.80
N GLY A 13 -20.51 13.14 20.23
CA GLY A 13 -19.85 12.06 20.98
C GLY A 13 -20.21 10.63 20.60
N LEU A 14 -21.05 10.41 19.58
CA LEU A 14 -21.58 9.07 19.27
C LEU A 14 -20.94 8.36 18.07
N ASN A 15 -20.07 9.03 17.29
CA ASN A 15 -19.47 8.43 16.08
C ASN A 15 -18.10 7.79 16.30
N THR A 16 -17.38 8.06 17.39
CA THR A 16 -16.06 7.45 17.65
C THR A 16 -16.14 6.02 18.21
N ARG A 17 -17.30 5.57 18.68
CA ARG A 17 -17.45 4.23 19.28
C ARG A 17 -17.75 3.10 18.28
N ARG A 18 -18.00 3.41 16.99
CA ARG A 18 -18.22 2.38 15.95
C ARG A 18 -16.97 2.03 15.13
N VAL A 19 -15.90 2.83 15.21
CA VAL A 19 -14.64 2.58 14.47
C VAL A 19 -13.68 1.65 15.22
N LEU A 20 -13.86 1.46 16.53
CA LEU A 20 -13.06 0.54 17.36
C LEU A 20 -13.23 -0.97 17.03
N ALA A 21 -13.95 -1.33 15.97
CA ALA A 21 -14.40 -2.71 15.76
C ALA A 21 -13.82 -3.45 14.55
N ARG A 22 -12.87 -2.90 13.77
CA ARG A 22 -12.47 -3.58 12.50
C ARG A 22 -11.00 -3.68 12.11
N ALA A 23 -10.03 -3.25 12.93
CA ALA A 23 -8.63 -3.62 12.67
C ALA A 23 -8.34 -5.05 13.14
N THR A 24 -8.96 -6.05 12.50
CA THR A 24 -8.67 -7.47 12.76
C THR A 24 -7.51 -7.85 11.86
N ALA A 25 -6.35 -8.18 12.43
CA ALA A 25 -5.26 -8.75 11.63
C ALA A 25 -5.73 -10.07 10.99
N ALA A 26 -5.95 -10.06 9.68
CA ALA A 26 -6.35 -11.25 8.95
C ALA A 26 -5.19 -12.27 8.96
N ALA A 27 -5.50 -13.53 9.27
CA ALA A 27 -4.55 -14.62 9.25
C ALA A 27 -4.55 -15.30 7.88
N LEU A 28 -3.36 -15.53 7.31
CA LEU A 28 -3.22 -16.38 6.14
C LEU A 28 -3.22 -17.85 6.54
N THR A 29 -4.04 -18.64 5.85
CA THR A 29 -3.96 -20.09 5.86
C THR A 29 -3.59 -20.59 4.46
N ALA A 30 -2.41 -20.20 3.96
CA ALA A 30 -1.97 -20.59 2.62
C ALA A 30 -0.49 -21.02 2.64
N ALA A 31 -0.21 -22.29 2.35
CA ALA A 31 1.13 -22.75 2.03
C ALA A 31 1.35 -22.64 0.52
N LEU A 32 1.98 -21.57 0.07
CA LEU A 32 2.42 -21.47 -1.33
C LEU A 32 3.71 -22.29 -1.49
N VAL A 33 3.57 -23.58 -1.82
CA VAL A 33 4.68 -24.45 -2.23
C VAL A 33 4.93 -24.17 -3.70
N ALA A 34 5.91 -23.34 -4.00
CA ALA A 34 6.23 -23.04 -5.38
C ALA A 34 6.85 -24.28 -6.05
N THR A 35 6.17 -24.82 -7.05
CA THR A 35 6.69 -25.92 -7.89
C THR A 35 7.03 -25.35 -9.26
N GLY A 36 8.31 -25.07 -9.49
CA GLY A 36 8.79 -24.79 -10.84
C GLY A 36 10.12 -24.05 -10.94
N ALA A 37 11.22 -24.81 -10.97
CA ALA A 37 12.49 -24.32 -11.50
C ALA A 37 12.34 -24.17 -13.03
N GLY A 38 12.20 -22.92 -13.51
CA GLY A 38 12.26 -22.58 -14.92
C GLY A 38 13.61 -21.96 -15.26
N SER A 39 14.36 -22.58 -16.17
CA SER A 39 15.62 -22.07 -16.70
C SER A 39 15.46 -20.66 -17.30
N ALA A 40 16.42 -19.78 -17.00
CA ALA A 40 16.42 -18.39 -17.46
C ALA A 40 16.68 -18.28 -18.97
N VAL A 41 15.61 -18.18 -19.75
CA VAL A 41 15.60 -17.54 -21.07
C VAL A 41 15.23 -16.06 -20.90
N ALA A 42 15.70 -15.19 -21.81
CA ALA A 42 15.41 -13.76 -21.77
C ALA A 42 13.90 -13.53 -21.57
N ALA A 43 13.52 -12.89 -20.46
CA ALA A 43 12.13 -12.78 -20.05
C ALA A 43 11.38 -11.77 -20.92
N ASP A 44 10.41 -12.24 -21.71
CA ASP A 44 9.36 -11.41 -22.28
C ASP A 44 8.64 -10.60 -21.18
N ALA A 45 8.05 -9.47 -21.55
CA ALA A 45 7.25 -8.65 -20.64
C ALA A 45 6.16 -9.50 -19.93
N PRO A 46 5.74 -9.16 -18.70
CA PRO A 46 4.76 -9.97 -17.96
C PRO A 46 3.51 -10.21 -18.81
N VAL A 47 3.23 -11.48 -19.13
CA VAL A 47 2.09 -11.87 -19.96
C VAL A 47 0.94 -12.25 -19.04
N PRO A 48 -0.27 -11.66 -19.20
CA PRO A 48 -1.46 -12.09 -18.47
C PRO A 48 -1.78 -13.55 -18.79
N SER A 49 -2.16 -14.34 -17.78
CA SER A 49 -2.44 -15.76 -17.98
C SER A 49 -3.95 -15.99 -18.18
N ALA A 50 -4.49 -15.65 -19.36
CA ALA A 50 -5.74 -16.20 -19.91
C ALA A 50 -5.92 -15.77 -21.37
N SER A 51 -6.37 -16.69 -22.23
CA SER A 51 -6.79 -16.43 -23.60
C SER A 51 -7.90 -15.37 -23.64
N LYS A 52 -7.67 -14.32 -24.42
CA LYS A 52 -8.67 -13.32 -24.82
C LYS A 52 -9.99 -13.98 -25.22
N ALA A 53 -11.05 -13.74 -24.47
CA ALA A 53 -12.22 -13.14 -25.11
C ALA A 53 -11.94 -11.64 -25.18
N PRO A 54 -12.05 -10.97 -26.34
CA PRO A 54 -12.10 -9.52 -26.36
C PRO A 54 -13.40 -9.14 -25.65
N LEU A 55 -13.32 -8.89 -24.34
CA LEU A 55 -14.28 -8.01 -23.74
C LEU A 55 -14.04 -6.68 -24.45
N ASP A 56 -15.06 -6.19 -25.16
CA ASP A 56 -15.14 -4.78 -25.50
C ASP A 56 -15.13 -4.02 -24.17
N VAL A 57 -13.94 -3.77 -23.63
CA VAL A 57 -13.74 -2.90 -22.49
C VAL A 57 -13.90 -1.50 -23.05
N LYS A 58 -15.17 -1.12 -23.25
CA LYS A 58 -15.58 0.26 -23.19
C LYS A 58 -14.98 0.79 -21.88
N PRO A 59 -14.21 1.89 -21.88
CA PRO A 59 -13.86 2.57 -20.65
C PRO A 59 -15.15 2.64 -19.84
N SER A 60 -15.17 2.06 -18.64
CA SER A 60 -16.29 2.35 -17.75
C SER A 60 -16.41 3.87 -17.74
N ASP A 61 -17.61 4.40 -18.01
CA ASP A 61 -17.88 5.82 -17.95
C ASP A 61 -17.28 6.32 -16.63
N ALA A 62 -16.10 6.96 -16.67
CA ALA A 62 -15.43 7.45 -15.47
C ALA A 62 -16.31 8.46 -14.72
N SER A 63 -17.32 9.00 -15.40
CA SER A 63 -18.39 9.84 -14.86
C SER A 63 -19.45 9.09 -14.03
N LYS A 64 -19.47 7.75 -14.00
CA LYS A 64 -20.39 6.94 -13.17
C LYS A 64 -19.83 6.61 -11.79
N PHE A 65 -18.57 6.93 -11.53
CA PHE A 65 -17.92 6.79 -10.23
C PHE A 65 -17.52 8.16 -9.67
N SER A 66 -18.43 9.15 -9.73
CA SER A 66 -18.27 10.30 -8.84
C SER A 66 -18.65 9.84 -7.43
N THR A 67 -17.68 9.79 -6.53
CA THR A 67 -17.97 9.68 -5.10
C THR A 67 -18.71 10.95 -4.70
N ALA A 68 -20.04 10.85 -4.58
CA ALA A 68 -20.79 11.79 -3.78
C ALA A 68 -20.38 11.56 -2.31
N ASP A 69 -19.69 12.53 -1.72
CA ASP A 69 -19.65 12.85 -0.28
C ASP A 69 -19.45 11.70 0.72
N VAL A 70 -18.50 10.79 0.48
CA VAL A 70 -17.79 10.15 1.61
C VAL A 70 -16.38 10.70 1.58
N GLN A 71 -16.03 11.45 2.62
CA GLN A 71 -14.65 11.84 2.91
C GLN A 71 -13.83 10.54 2.93
N GLY A 72 -13.10 10.26 1.85
CA GLY A 72 -12.42 8.98 1.63
C GLY A 72 -11.30 8.84 2.65
N TYR A 73 -11.56 8.09 3.73
CA TYR A 73 -10.57 7.80 4.74
C TYR A 73 -9.46 6.96 4.11
N ALA A 74 -8.21 7.30 4.41
CA ALA A 74 -7.09 6.44 4.03
C ALA A 74 -7.28 5.02 4.60
N PRO A 75 -6.85 3.98 3.86
CA PRO A 75 -7.14 2.62 4.26
C PRO A 75 -6.38 2.28 5.56
N ILE A 76 -7.04 1.59 6.47
CA ILE A 76 -6.46 1.15 7.73
C ILE A 76 -5.83 -0.21 7.46
N ASN A 77 -4.49 -0.29 7.48
CA ASN A 77 -3.80 -1.56 7.31
C ASN A 77 -2.89 -1.83 8.50
N GLY A 78 -2.89 -3.09 8.94
CA GLY A 78 -1.87 -3.55 9.89
C GLY A 78 -0.48 -3.48 9.27
N LEU A 79 0.54 -3.32 10.11
CA LEU A 79 1.91 -3.57 9.68
C LEU A 79 2.16 -5.08 9.72
N TYR A 80 2.67 -5.63 8.62
CA TYR A 80 3.10 -7.01 8.53
C TYR A 80 4.61 -7.10 8.38
N GLY A 81 5.18 -8.18 8.90
CA GLY A 81 6.59 -8.50 8.80
C GLY A 81 6.82 -9.95 8.41
N MET A 82 7.63 -10.17 7.38
CA MET A 82 8.09 -11.50 6.94
C MET A 82 9.56 -11.70 7.33
N ASN A 83 9.86 -12.76 8.09
CA ASN A 83 11.25 -13.14 8.37
C ASN A 83 11.89 -13.91 7.19
N SER A 84 13.15 -14.31 7.31
CA SER A 84 13.86 -15.04 6.25
C SER A 84 13.30 -16.44 5.98
N GLY A 85 12.65 -17.08 6.96
CA GLY A 85 11.98 -18.37 6.80
C GLY A 85 10.56 -18.28 6.23
N GLY A 86 10.09 -17.06 5.94
CA GLY A 86 8.77 -16.80 5.40
C GLY A 86 7.62 -16.78 6.39
N TYR A 87 7.91 -16.82 7.69
CA TYR A 87 6.90 -16.63 8.72
C TYR A 87 6.46 -15.17 8.77
N LEU A 88 5.15 -14.99 8.81
CA LEU A 88 4.50 -13.69 8.87
C LEU A 88 4.08 -13.36 10.29
N SER A 89 4.31 -12.11 10.67
CA SER A 89 3.78 -11.50 11.88
C SER A 89 2.93 -10.30 11.50
N SER A 90 1.83 -10.08 12.22
CA SER A 90 0.98 -8.90 12.06
C SER A 90 0.96 -8.05 13.33
N TYR A 91 0.74 -6.76 13.13
CA TYR A 91 0.67 -5.73 14.14
C TYR A 91 -0.45 -4.76 13.73
N ALA A 92 -1.60 -4.83 14.40
CA ALA A 92 -2.72 -3.95 14.09
C ALA A 92 -2.45 -2.52 14.63
N PRO A 93 -3.04 -1.48 14.03
CA PRO A 93 -3.01 -0.15 14.62
C PRO A 93 -3.74 -0.13 15.97
N ASP A 94 -3.21 0.60 16.95
CA ASP A 94 -3.82 0.72 18.28
C ASP A 94 -4.83 1.87 18.41
N GLY A 95 -4.99 2.67 17.35
CA GLY A 95 -5.86 3.85 17.29
C GLY A 95 -5.30 5.11 17.97
N TYR A 96 -4.05 5.06 18.44
CA TYR A 96 -3.35 6.19 19.05
C TYR A 96 -2.06 6.56 18.27
N GLY A 97 -1.83 5.91 17.13
CA GLY A 97 -0.62 6.06 16.32
C GLY A 97 0.51 5.12 16.71
N GLY A 98 0.20 4.05 17.44
CA GLY A 98 1.08 2.93 17.73
C GLY A 98 0.55 1.63 17.13
N LEU A 99 1.15 0.52 17.56
CA LEU A 99 0.82 -0.82 17.09
C LEU A 99 0.49 -1.72 18.28
N THR A 100 -0.42 -2.66 18.07
CA THR A 100 -0.70 -3.74 19.04
C THR A 100 0.51 -4.68 19.20
N GLY A 101 0.39 -5.60 20.16
CA GLY A 101 1.31 -6.73 20.27
C GLY A 101 1.36 -7.58 19.00
N ARG A 102 2.50 -8.28 18.82
CA ARG A 102 2.75 -9.19 17.69
C ARG A 102 1.74 -10.34 17.67
N SER A 103 1.14 -10.58 16.52
CA SER A 103 0.33 -11.78 16.24
C SER A 103 0.96 -12.63 15.14
N ASN A 104 0.70 -13.94 15.15
CA ASN A 104 1.08 -14.84 14.05
C ASN A 104 0.12 -14.64 12.87
N ALA A 105 0.66 -14.46 11.67
CA ALA A 105 -0.12 -14.20 10.46
C ALA A 105 0.03 -15.27 9.38
N GLY A 106 0.62 -16.42 9.70
CA GLY A 106 0.84 -17.54 8.79
C GLY A 106 2.25 -17.59 8.23
N GLN A 107 2.41 -18.29 7.10
CA GLN A 107 3.70 -18.47 6.44
C GLN A 107 3.51 -18.43 4.92
N VAL A 108 4.44 -17.81 4.21
CA VAL A 108 4.55 -17.83 2.75
C VAL A 108 5.92 -18.40 2.35
N SER A 109 6.13 -18.66 1.06
CA SER A 109 7.44 -19.16 0.59
C SER A 109 8.59 -18.24 1.05
N PRO A 110 9.70 -18.78 1.60
CA PRO A 110 10.88 -17.98 1.94
C PRO A 110 11.48 -17.25 0.73
N ASP A 111 11.25 -17.76 -0.49
CA ASP A 111 11.72 -17.19 -1.76
C ASP A 111 10.85 -16.02 -2.25
N THR A 112 9.84 -15.61 -1.47
CA THR A 112 9.05 -14.41 -1.75
C THR A 112 9.96 -13.21 -1.94
N LYS A 113 9.80 -12.54 -3.08
CA LYS A 113 10.57 -11.36 -3.47
C LYS A 113 9.85 -10.07 -3.11
N PHE A 114 8.55 -10.01 -3.35
CA PHE A 114 7.69 -8.87 -3.00
C PHE A 114 6.38 -9.36 -2.42
N ILE A 115 5.82 -8.58 -1.50
CA ILE A 115 4.51 -8.80 -0.89
C ILE A 115 3.92 -7.45 -0.50
N THR A 116 2.62 -7.25 -0.73
CA THR A 116 1.94 -5.98 -0.43
C THR A 116 0.44 -6.20 -0.21
N GLN A 117 -0.15 -5.43 0.71
CA GLN A 117 -1.58 -5.43 1.02
C GLN A 117 -2.39 -4.64 0.00
N VAL A 118 -3.60 -5.11 -0.30
CA VAL A 118 -4.43 -4.56 -1.38
C VAL A 118 -5.92 -4.57 -0.99
N ASP A 119 -6.55 -3.41 -1.11
CA ASP A 119 -8.00 -3.21 -0.94
C ASP A 119 -8.67 -3.26 -2.33
N HIS A 120 -9.54 -4.23 -2.56
CA HIS A 120 -10.17 -4.47 -3.86
C HIS A 120 -11.61 -3.99 -3.93
N ASN A 121 -12.28 -3.87 -2.78
CA ASN A 121 -13.67 -3.47 -2.68
C ASN A 121 -13.81 -1.97 -2.28
N ALA A 122 -12.68 -1.30 -2.02
CA ALA A 122 -12.58 0.10 -1.60
C ALA A 122 -13.34 0.39 -0.30
N ASP A 123 -13.39 -0.58 0.63
CA ASP A 123 -14.01 -0.43 1.95
C ASP A 123 -13.06 0.14 3.01
N GLY A 124 -11.80 0.40 2.65
CA GLY A 124 -10.78 0.96 3.52
C GLY A 124 -9.97 -0.09 4.26
N GLU A 125 -10.23 -1.38 4.06
CA GLU A 125 -9.47 -2.49 4.63
C GLU A 125 -8.82 -3.33 3.53
N SER A 126 -7.66 -3.93 3.81
CA SER A 126 -7.07 -4.86 2.84
C SER A 126 -7.94 -6.11 2.69
N ASP A 127 -8.18 -6.54 1.44
CA ASP A 127 -8.87 -7.78 1.08
C ASP A 127 -7.92 -8.96 0.80
N GLY A 128 -6.62 -8.68 0.63
CA GLY A 128 -5.65 -9.72 0.33
C GLY A 128 -4.23 -9.21 0.11
N LEU A 129 -3.45 -10.06 -0.56
CA LEU A 129 -2.06 -9.78 -0.90
C LEU A 129 -1.79 -10.03 -2.36
N TRP A 130 -0.94 -9.17 -2.92
CA TRP A 130 -0.13 -9.52 -4.07
C TRP A 130 1.24 -9.98 -3.62
N ILE A 131 1.66 -11.16 -4.08
CA ILE A 131 2.95 -11.78 -3.74
C ILE A 131 3.70 -12.18 -5.01
N VAL A 132 4.99 -11.83 -5.07
CA VAL A 132 5.89 -12.29 -6.12
C VAL A 132 6.82 -13.36 -5.57
N VAL A 133 6.72 -14.57 -6.11
CA VAL A 133 7.60 -15.70 -5.81
C VAL A 133 7.95 -16.40 -7.13
N ASP A 134 9.21 -16.81 -7.29
CA ASP A 134 9.71 -17.50 -8.50
C ASP A 134 9.35 -16.81 -9.82
N GLY A 135 9.37 -15.48 -9.82
CA GLY A 135 9.03 -14.67 -10.99
C GLY A 135 7.56 -14.69 -11.39
N GLN A 136 6.67 -15.19 -10.52
CA GLN A 136 5.23 -15.19 -10.73
C GLN A 136 4.55 -14.27 -9.72
N LEU A 137 3.56 -13.51 -10.17
CA LEU A 137 2.67 -12.76 -9.31
C LEU A 137 1.43 -13.60 -9.01
N HIS A 138 1.14 -13.74 -7.72
CA HIS A 138 -0.07 -14.38 -7.21
C HIS A 138 -0.88 -13.39 -6.38
N TYR A 139 -2.19 -13.55 -6.41
CA TYR A 139 -3.11 -12.90 -5.48
C TYR A 139 -3.59 -13.93 -4.44
N LEU A 140 -3.45 -13.59 -3.16
CA LEU A 140 -3.92 -14.37 -2.03
C LEU A 140 -5.03 -13.58 -1.36
N LYS A 141 -6.26 -14.09 -1.41
CA LYS A 141 -7.40 -13.48 -0.72
C LYS A 141 -7.37 -13.85 0.76
N TRP A 142 -7.62 -12.88 1.63
CA TRP A 142 -7.73 -13.15 3.07
C TRP A 142 -8.79 -14.18 3.40
N ASN A 143 -8.54 -14.94 4.46
CA ASN A 143 -9.45 -15.96 4.99
C ASN A 143 -9.86 -17.05 3.96
N THR A 144 -9.06 -17.24 2.91
CA THR A 144 -9.25 -18.31 1.93
C THR A 144 -8.02 -19.20 1.86
N THR A 145 -8.21 -20.42 1.36
CA THR A 145 -7.13 -21.34 1.02
C THR A 145 -6.91 -21.29 -0.49
N GLY A 146 -5.68 -21.02 -0.91
CA GLY A 146 -5.31 -20.95 -2.33
C GLY A 146 -4.88 -19.56 -2.80
N SER A 147 -4.47 -19.51 -4.06
CA SER A 147 -3.96 -18.30 -4.69
C SER A 147 -4.36 -18.27 -6.16
N THR A 148 -4.58 -17.07 -6.69
CA THR A 148 -4.82 -16.85 -8.12
C THR A 148 -3.51 -16.45 -8.78
N LEU A 149 -3.06 -17.22 -9.78
CA LEU A 149 -1.94 -16.79 -10.62
C LEU A 149 -2.36 -15.58 -11.45
N VAL A 150 -1.77 -14.42 -11.17
CA VAL A 150 -2.04 -13.18 -11.91
C VAL A 150 -1.21 -13.14 -13.19
N GLY A 151 0.06 -13.56 -13.11
CA GLY A 151 0.91 -13.65 -14.29
C GLY A 151 2.33 -14.13 -14.00
N LYS A 152 3.08 -14.41 -15.07
CA LYS A 152 4.49 -14.82 -15.04
C LYS A 152 5.41 -13.67 -15.48
N GLY A 153 6.72 -13.81 -15.30
CA GLY A 153 7.70 -12.81 -15.75
C GLY A 153 7.93 -11.63 -14.79
N TRP A 154 7.39 -11.67 -13.57
CA TRP A 154 7.52 -10.63 -12.55
C TRP A 154 8.94 -10.54 -11.93
N GLY A 155 9.85 -11.44 -12.32
CA GLY A 155 11.26 -11.41 -11.95
C GLY A 155 12.03 -10.16 -12.44
N ILE A 156 11.49 -9.44 -13.44
CA ILE A 156 12.10 -8.23 -14.02
C ILE A 156 12.06 -7.00 -13.11
N TYR A 157 11.19 -7.01 -12.09
CA TYR A 157 11.00 -5.88 -11.18
C TYR A 157 11.98 -5.89 -10.00
N ASP A 158 12.38 -4.72 -9.53
CA ASP A 158 13.23 -4.53 -8.35
C ASP A 158 12.53 -3.79 -7.20
N ARG A 159 11.34 -3.24 -7.46
CA ARG A 159 10.39 -2.67 -6.48
C ARG A 159 8.96 -2.95 -6.93
N LEU A 160 8.07 -3.16 -5.97
CA LEU A 160 6.63 -3.38 -6.17
C LEU A 160 5.87 -3.02 -4.89
N LEU A 161 4.78 -2.27 -5.01
CA LEU A 161 3.81 -2.03 -3.93
C LEU A 161 2.41 -1.74 -4.51
N SER A 162 1.36 -1.97 -3.71
CA SER A 162 0.06 -1.33 -3.93
C SER A 162 0.14 0.10 -3.41
N ALA A 163 -0.25 1.07 -4.25
CA ALA A 163 -0.16 2.49 -3.91
C ALA A 163 -1.52 3.13 -3.57
N GLY A 164 -2.58 2.32 -3.49
CA GLY A 164 -3.94 2.83 -3.59
C GLY A 164 -4.40 2.96 -5.05
N ASN A 165 -5.53 3.61 -5.28
CA ASN A 165 -6.13 3.90 -6.58
C ASN A 165 -5.52 5.14 -7.25
N LEU A 166 -4.28 5.02 -7.74
CA LEU A 166 -3.56 6.09 -8.44
C LEU A 166 -4.17 6.45 -9.82
N GLY A 167 -4.72 5.45 -10.50
CA GLY A 167 -5.10 5.49 -11.90
C GLY A 167 -6.58 5.81 -12.14
N GLY A 168 -7.40 5.87 -11.09
CA GLY A 168 -8.84 6.11 -11.15
C GLY A 168 -9.65 4.87 -11.54
N ALA A 169 -9.14 3.67 -11.23
CA ALA A 169 -9.83 2.40 -11.42
C ALA A 169 -10.85 2.15 -10.29
N ALA A 170 -11.41 0.93 -10.22
CA ALA A 170 -12.41 0.57 -9.20
C ALA A 170 -11.79 0.14 -7.85
N ALA A 171 -10.47 -0.06 -7.80
CA ALA A 171 -9.76 -0.69 -6.70
C ALA A 171 -8.32 -0.16 -6.59
N ASP A 172 -7.58 -0.61 -5.59
CA ASP A 172 -6.14 -0.38 -5.46
C ASP A 172 -5.37 -0.81 -6.73
N ASP A 173 -4.40 0.03 -7.11
CA ASP A 173 -3.48 -0.21 -8.21
C ASP A 173 -2.11 -0.68 -7.70
N LEU A 174 -1.38 -1.35 -8.60
CA LEU A 174 -0.01 -1.78 -8.35
C LEU A 174 0.98 -0.96 -9.15
N ILE A 175 2.03 -0.49 -8.48
CA ILE A 175 3.20 0.09 -9.15
C ILE A 175 4.40 -0.83 -9.03
N ALA A 176 5.17 -0.95 -10.11
CA ALA A 176 6.38 -1.76 -10.14
C ALA A 176 7.49 -1.05 -10.92
N ARG A 177 8.70 -1.04 -10.37
CA ARG A 177 9.88 -0.50 -11.04
C ARG A 177 10.71 -1.63 -11.60
N ASP A 178 11.02 -1.56 -12.88
CA ASP A 178 11.90 -2.54 -13.51
C ASP A 178 13.38 -2.24 -13.23
N LYS A 179 14.24 -3.22 -13.49
CA LYS A 179 15.69 -3.11 -13.30
C LYS A 179 16.36 -2.02 -14.16
N SER A 180 15.69 -1.51 -15.20
CA SER A 180 16.17 -0.39 -16.01
C SER A 180 15.79 0.98 -15.43
N GLY A 181 14.98 1.00 -14.37
CA GLY A 181 14.53 2.22 -13.71
C GLY A 181 13.28 2.83 -14.32
N VAL A 182 12.49 2.07 -15.09
CA VAL A 182 11.16 2.51 -15.54
C VAL A 182 10.13 2.10 -14.50
N LEU A 183 9.28 3.05 -14.09
CA LEU A 183 8.12 2.79 -13.24
C LEU A 183 6.90 2.51 -14.12
N TRP A 184 6.16 1.47 -13.75
CA TRP A 184 4.97 0.98 -14.42
C TRP A 184 3.78 0.99 -13.45
N LEU A 185 2.60 1.29 -13.97
CA LEU A 185 1.32 1.21 -13.29
C LEU A 185 0.51 0.04 -13.84
N TYR A 186 -0.16 -0.69 -12.96
CA TYR A 186 -1.09 -1.77 -13.26
C TYR A 186 -2.40 -1.44 -12.57
N LEU A 187 -3.48 -1.34 -13.34
CA LEU A 187 -4.78 -1.01 -12.75
C LEU A 187 -5.43 -2.25 -12.14
N GLY A 188 -6.03 -2.07 -10.97
CA GLY A 188 -6.77 -3.12 -10.28
C GLY A 188 -8.16 -3.36 -10.90
N TYR A 189 -8.50 -4.63 -11.16
CA TYR A 189 -9.87 -4.99 -11.58
C TYR A 189 -10.85 -5.17 -10.40
N GLY A 190 -10.40 -5.05 -9.15
CA GLY A 190 -11.25 -5.30 -7.97
C GLY A 190 -11.50 -6.79 -7.66
N ASN A 191 -10.75 -7.70 -8.29
CA ASN A 191 -10.93 -9.14 -8.12
C ASN A 191 -9.61 -9.91 -7.90
N GLY A 192 -8.52 -9.22 -7.54
CA GLY A 192 -7.19 -9.81 -7.40
C GLY A 192 -6.33 -9.78 -8.66
N THR A 193 -6.91 -9.47 -9.83
CA THR A 193 -6.18 -9.42 -11.11
C THR A 193 -5.92 -7.99 -11.56
N LEU A 194 -4.99 -7.86 -12.51
CA LEU A 194 -4.45 -6.58 -12.97
C LEU A 194 -4.59 -6.43 -14.49
N THR A 195 -4.66 -5.18 -14.96
CA THR A 195 -4.57 -4.87 -16.39
C THR A 195 -3.18 -5.18 -16.96
N GLN A 196 -3.01 -4.93 -18.27
CA GLN A 196 -1.68 -4.66 -18.83
C GLN A 196 -1.01 -3.48 -18.10
N ARG A 197 0.30 -3.36 -18.25
CA ARG A 197 1.07 -2.26 -17.65
C ARG A 197 1.02 -0.97 -18.46
N TYR A 198 0.93 0.15 -17.77
CA TYR A 198 1.05 1.50 -18.30
C TYR A 198 2.37 2.12 -17.86
N LYS A 199 3.09 2.75 -18.78
CA LYS A 199 4.39 3.36 -18.46
C LYS A 199 4.15 4.69 -17.74
N ILE A 200 4.66 4.81 -16.51
CA ILE A 200 4.70 6.10 -15.81
C ILE A 200 5.89 6.92 -16.33
N GLY A 201 7.08 6.32 -16.42
CA GLY A 201 8.28 6.99 -16.93
C GLY A 201 9.59 6.32 -16.54
N GLY A 202 10.70 6.75 -17.14
CA GLY A 202 12.06 6.32 -16.78
C GLY A 202 12.67 7.17 -15.66
N GLY A 203 13.90 6.83 -15.23
CA GLY A 203 14.67 7.61 -14.26
C GLY A 203 14.34 7.36 -12.78
N TRP A 204 13.45 6.40 -12.49
CA TRP A 204 13.05 6.05 -11.13
C TRP A 204 14.14 5.29 -10.35
N ASN A 205 15.22 4.88 -11.01
CA ASN A 205 16.43 4.33 -10.38
C ASN A 205 17.20 5.38 -9.53
N THR A 206 16.81 6.66 -9.58
CA THR A 206 17.27 7.67 -8.62
C THR A 206 16.77 7.41 -7.20
N TYR A 207 15.65 6.70 -7.06
CA TYR A 207 15.03 6.40 -5.77
C TYR A 207 15.51 5.07 -5.19
N THR A 208 15.76 5.04 -3.89
CA THR A 208 16.09 3.80 -3.16
C THR A 208 14.83 3.13 -2.61
N HIS A 209 13.81 3.94 -2.28
CA HIS A 209 12.53 3.52 -1.70
C HIS A 209 11.39 4.29 -2.35
N ILE A 210 10.25 3.63 -2.48
CA ILE A 210 8.96 4.19 -2.91
C ILE A 210 7.93 3.62 -1.92
N ALA A 211 7.07 4.47 -1.37
CA ALA A 211 6.03 4.10 -0.42
C ALA A 211 4.81 5.01 -0.61
N GLY A 212 3.64 4.58 -0.15
CA GLY A 212 2.37 5.30 -0.28
C GLY A 212 1.20 4.33 -0.40
N LYS A 213 0.07 4.63 0.24
CA LYS A 213 -1.21 3.91 0.16
C LYS A 213 -2.31 4.77 0.76
N GLY A 214 -2.86 5.64 -0.06
CA GLY A 214 -3.86 6.62 0.36
C GLY A 214 -3.49 8.06 0.00
N ASP A 215 -4.43 8.96 0.21
CA ASP A 215 -4.29 10.40 0.04
C ASP A 215 -3.52 11.01 1.22
N LEU A 216 -2.30 11.48 0.93
CA LEU A 216 -1.43 12.15 1.91
C LEU A 216 -1.67 13.67 1.92
N THR A 217 -2.22 14.20 0.84
CA THR A 217 -2.32 15.63 0.60
C THR A 217 -3.70 16.22 0.84
N GLY A 218 -4.70 15.39 1.12
CA GLY A 218 -6.07 15.78 1.41
C GLY A 218 -6.84 16.27 0.18
N ASP A 219 -6.41 15.91 -1.04
CA ASP A 219 -7.07 16.32 -2.29
C ASP A 219 -7.98 15.23 -2.91
N GLY A 220 -8.20 14.14 -2.18
CA GLY A 220 -9.04 13.01 -2.55
C GLY A 220 -8.37 12.03 -3.49
N LYS A 221 -7.04 12.08 -3.65
CA LYS A 221 -6.29 11.22 -4.58
C LYS A 221 -5.09 10.60 -3.90
N ASP A 222 -4.84 9.35 -4.23
CA ASP A 222 -3.75 8.62 -3.60
C ASP A 222 -2.38 9.16 -4.05
N ASP A 223 -1.48 9.27 -3.09
CA ASP A 223 -0.16 9.85 -3.27
C ASP A 223 0.94 8.82 -3.00
N ILE A 224 2.15 9.09 -3.52
CA ILE A 224 3.34 8.35 -3.11
C ILE A 224 4.44 9.30 -2.65
N VAL A 225 5.35 8.75 -1.85
CA VAL A 225 6.63 9.36 -1.52
C VAL A 225 7.78 8.49 -2.03
N ALA A 226 8.87 9.14 -2.43
CA ALA A 226 10.05 8.46 -2.92
C ALA A 226 11.32 9.06 -2.33
N LYS A 227 12.18 8.20 -1.78
CA LYS A 227 13.46 8.61 -1.17
C LYS A 227 14.59 8.44 -2.18
N ASP A 228 15.27 9.51 -2.54
CA ASP A 228 16.41 9.44 -3.45
C ASP A 228 17.69 8.93 -2.76
N LYS A 229 18.73 8.65 -3.56
CA LYS A 229 20.03 8.17 -3.06
C LYS A 229 20.72 9.17 -2.11
N SER A 230 20.45 10.46 -2.25
CA SER A 230 21.00 11.51 -1.37
C SER A 230 20.27 11.60 -0.03
N GLY A 231 19.16 10.86 0.14
CA GLY A 231 18.37 10.87 1.36
C GLY A 231 17.36 12.01 1.41
N VAL A 232 16.98 12.57 0.26
CA VAL A 232 15.85 13.50 0.16
C VAL A 232 14.58 12.70 -0.10
N LEU A 233 13.53 12.98 0.67
CA LEU A 233 12.18 12.48 0.41
C LEU A 233 11.42 13.46 -0.48
N TRP A 234 10.76 12.92 -1.49
CA TRP A 234 9.96 13.64 -2.46
C TRP A 234 8.52 13.17 -2.38
N LEU A 235 7.58 14.10 -2.48
CA LEU A 235 6.16 13.85 -2.66
C LEU A 235 5.84 13.79 -4.15
N TYR A 236 5.04 12.81 -4.55
CA TYR A 236 4.42 12.71 -5.86
C TYR A 236 2.92 12.70 -5.67
N LYS A 237 2.27 13.82 -6.02
CA LYS A 237 0.82 13.93 -5.88
C LYS A 237 0.10 13.14 -6.95
N GLY A 238 -0.86 12.33 -6.56
CA GLY A 238 -1.73 11.60 -7.47
C GLY A 238 -2.58 12.52 -8.33
N THR A 239 -2.91 12.07 -9.54
CA THR A 239 -3.88 12.77 -10.39
C THR A 239 -5.21 12.02 -10.52
N GLY A 240 -5.24 10.73 -10.15
CA GLY A 240 -6.38 9.84 -10.41
C GLY A 240 -6.50 9.46 -11.90
N ASN A 241 -5.44 9.66 -12.69
CA ASN A 241 -5.45 9.41 -14.13
C ASN A 241 -4.24 8.58 -14.53
N TYR A 242 -4.48 7.32 -14.90
CA TYR A 242 -3.43 6.37 -15.30
C TYR A 242 -2.53 6.84 -16.46
N LYS A 243 -2.99 7.79 -17.30
CA LYS A 243 -2.19 8.35 -18.39
C LYS A 243 -1.18 9.41 -17.91
N ALA A 244 -1.44 10.02 -16.77
CA ALA A 244 -0.57 11.00 -16.15
C ALA A 244 -0.63 10.87 -14.62
N PRO A 245 -0.16 9.75 -14.02
CA PRO A 245 -0.51 9.38 -12.64
C PRO A 245 -0.08 10.38 -11.57
N PHE A 246 0.94 11.21 -11.86
CA PHE A 246 1.48 12.16 -10.90
C PHE A 246 1.64 13.56 -11.48
N THR A 247 1.52 14.56 -10.61
CA THR A 247 2.02 15.92 -10.89
C THR A 247 3.56 15.96 -10.80
N SER A 248 4.14 17.13 -11.05
CA SER A 248 5.54 17.37 -10.71
C SER A 248 5.80 17.10 -9.22
N ARG A 249 6.92 16.45 -8.91
CA ARG A 249 7.31 16.12 -7.53
C ARG A 249 7.64 17.37 -6.72
N THR A 250 7.36 17.32 -5.43
CA THR A 250 7.70 18.37 -4.46
C THR A 250 8.68 17.82 -3.43
N ARG A 251 9.66 18.63 -3.01
CA ARG A 251 10.63 18.22 -1.99
C ARG A 251 9.99 18.28 -0.60
N ILE A 252 10.01 17.16 0.14
CA ILE A 252 9.62 17.14 1.56
C ILE A 252 10.81 17.57 2.43
N GLY A 253 11.99 16.94 2.25
CA GLY A 253 13.17 17.25 3.07
C GLY A 253 14.31 16.25 2.96
N GLY A 254 15.47 16.58 3.51
CA GLY A 254 16.65 15.70 3.58
C GLY A 254 16.71 14.86 4.86
N GLY A 255 17.75 14.04 5.02
CA GLY A 255 18.02 13.27 6.25
C GLY A 255 17.39 11.88 6.31
N TRP A 256 16.63 11.48 5.27
CA TRP A 256 15.93 10.19 5.24
C TRP A 256 16.85 8.98 5.04
N ASN A 257 18.13 9.21 4.79
CA ASN A 257 19.15 8.16 4.81
C ASN A 257 19.41 7.61 6.20
N THR A 258 18.84 8.19 7.27
CA THR A 258 18.78 7.53 8.59
C THR A 258 18.05 6.17 8.52
N TYR A 259 17.04 6.05 7.64
CA TYR A 259 16.20 4.86 7.49
C TYR A 259 16.70 3.85 6.45
N ASN A 260 16.63 2.56 6.78
CA ASN A 260 16.92 1.46 5.85
C ASN A 260 15.67 0.89 5.19
N ASN A 261 14.47 1.28 5.64
CA ASN A 261 13.21 0.89 5.03
C ASN A 261 12.14 1.98 5.23
N LEU A 262 11.26 2.12 4.23
CA LEU A 262 10.04 2.93 4.26
C LEU A 262 8.88 2.00 3.88
N VAL A 263 7.84 1.95 4.70
CA VAL A 263 6.79 0.95 4.61
C VAL A 263 5.45 1.63 4.38
N THR A 264 4.71 1.06 3.44
CA THR A 264 3.34 1.42 3.12
C THR A 264 2.38 0.71 4.08
N VAL A 265 1.63 1.47 4.88
CA VAL A 265 0.73 0.91 5.92
C VAL A 265 -0.63 1.61 6.01
N GLY A 266 -0.89 2.61 5.16
CA GLY A 266 -2.12 3.39 5.25
C GLY A 266 -2.19 4.22 6.54
N ASP A 267 -3.38 4.34 7.15
CA ASP A 267 -3.66 5.17 8.32
C ASP A 267 -3.53 4.39 9.64
N ILE A 268 -2.46 4.63 10.42
CA ILE A 268 -2.20 3.93 11.68
C ILE A 268 -2.86 4.63 12.88
N ASP A 269 -3.00 5.96 12.84
CA ASP A 269 -3.63 6.69 13.94
C ASP A 269 -5.13 6.93 13.79
N ILE A 270 -5.71 6.43 12.69
CA ILE A 270 -7.14 6.42 12.39
C ILE A 270 -7.68 7.86 12.34
N ASP A 271 -6.86 8.80 11.83
CA ASP A 271 -7.22 10.20 11.64
C ASP A 271 -7.78 10.52 10.24
N GLY A 272 -7.79 9.51 9.37
CA GLY A 272 -8.29 9.53 8.01
C GLY A 272 -7.25 9.85 6.95
N ILE A 273 -6.00 10.09 7.34
CA ILE A 273 -4.91 10.43 6.43
C ILE A 273 -3.87 9.32 6.45
N THR A 274 -3.30 8.98 5.29
CA THR A 274 -2.26 7.95 5.26
C THR A 274 -1.01 8.39 6.03
N ASP A 275 -0.42 7.43 6.74
CA ASP A 275 0.82 7.56 7.46
C ASP A 275 1.99 6.92 6.71
N LEU A 276 3.20 7.12 7.24
CA LEU A 276 4.41 6.43 6.79
C LEU A 276 5.14 5.80 7.96
N VAL A 277 5.43 4.50 7.85
CA VAL A 277 6.32 3.81 8.79
C VAL A 277 7.73 3.77 8.22
N ALA A 278 8.71 4.06 9.07
CA ALA A 278 10.12 4.01 8.72
C ALA A 278 10.89 3.16 9.72
N ARG A 279 11.77 2.28 9.20
CA ARG A 279 12.71 1.50 10.02
C ARG A 279 14.09 2.09 9.91
N ASP A 280 14.72 2.37 11.05
CA ASP A 280 16.12 2.81 11.07
C ASP A 280 17.09 1.63 10.94
N LYS A 281 18.39 1.94 10.84
CA LYS A 281 19.42 0.90 10.65
C LYS A 281 19.58 0.00 11.88
N ASP A 282 19.27 0.50 13.07
CA ASP A 282 19.37 -0.23 14.33
C ASP A 282 18.11 -1.09 14.58
N GLY A 283 17.09 -0.94 13.73
CA GLY A 283 15.88 -1.73 13.74
C GLY A 283 14.81 -1.19 14.68
N ALA A 284 14.85 0.10 15.01
CA ALA A 284 13.72 0.81 15.61
C ALA A 284 12.71 1.23 14.53
N LEU A 285 11.44 1.32 14.92
CA LEU A 285 10.36 1.81 14.07
C LEU A 285 9.90 3.20 14.49
N TYR A 286 9.57 4.00 13.49
CA TYR A 286 8.98 5.31 13.64
C TYR A 286 7.77 5.45 12.73
N VAL A 287 6.74 6.14 13.23
CA VAL A 287 5.59 6.60 12.43
C VAL A 287 5.75 8.08 12.15
N TYR A 288 5.49 8.45 10.91
CA TYR A 288 5.29 9.83 10.45
C TYR A 288 3.81 9.98 10.14
N LYS A 289 3.11 10.67 11.04
CA LYS A 289 1.67 10.89 10.91
C LYS A 289 1.37 11.85 9.77
N GLY A 290 0.42 11.51 8.91
CA GLY A 290 -0.05 12.36 7.83
C GLY A 290 -0.64 13.69 8.34
N THR A 291 -0.72 14.69 7.45
CA THR A 291 -1.35 15.98 7.77
C THR A 291 -2.49 16.36 6.83
N GLY A 292 -2.65 15.66 5.70
CA GLY A 292 -3.58 16.02 4.64
C GLY A 292 -3.18 17.33 3.97
N LYS A 293 -1.89 17.68 3.95
CA LYS A 293 -1.38 18.95 3.40
C LYS A 293 -0.07 18.75 2.65
N ALA A 294 -0.10 18.96 1.34
CA ALA A 294 1.09 18.84 0.48
C ALA A 294 2.29 19.69 0.91
N ALA A 295 2.06 20.88 1.49
CA ALA A 295 3.12 21.78 1.92
C ALA A 295 3.87 21.31 3.18
N ALA A 296 3.24 20.45 3.98
CA ALA A 296 3.83 19.88 5.20
C ALA A 296 3.28 18.47 5.43
N PRO A 297 3.64 17.47 4.59
CA PRO A 297 2.90 16.20 4.52
C PRO A 297 2.91 15.37 5.80
N TYR A 298 3.91 15.54 6.67
CA TYR A 298 4.06 14.75 7.89
C TYR A 298 4.26 15.62 9.13
N LYS A 299 3.71 15.14 10.26
CA LYS A 299 4.06 15.59 11.62
C LYS A 299 5.47 15.09 12.00
N SER A 300 5.98 15.53 13.15
CA SER A 300 7.22 15.00 13.72
C SER A 300 7.12 13.49 13.96
N ARG A 301 8.21 12.76 13.68
CA ARG A 301 8.26 11.31 13.87
C ARG A 301 8.02 10.91 15.33
N VAL A 302 7.31 9.81 15.52
CA VAL A 302 7.11 9.16 16.82
C VAL A 302 7.77 7.78 16.77
N LYS A 303 8.57 7.43 17.79
CA LYS A 303 9.14 6.08 17.89
C LYS A 303 8.06 5.12 18.41
N ILE A 304 7.76 4.09 17.64
CA ILE A 304 6.71 3.09 17.95
C ILE A 304 7.27 1.69 18.19
N GLY A 305 8.57 1.50 18.00
CA GLY A 305 9.25 0.24 18.31
C GLY A 305 10.72 0.49 18.62
N SER A 306 11.19 0.04 19.78
CA SER A 306 12.54 0.37 20.26
C SER A 306 13.68 -0.40 19.58
N GLY A 307 13.39 -1.54 18.95
CA GLY A 307 14.40 -2.39 18.30
C GLY A 307 13.84 -3.75 17.86
N GLY A 308 14.67 -4.58 17.24
CA GLY A 308 14.32 -5.95 16.84
C GLY A 308 13.61 -6.08 15.50
N TRP A 309 13.17 -4.98 14.87
CA TRP A 309 12.44 -5.00 13.60
C TRP A 309 13.32 -5.35 12.39
N ASN A 310 14.64 -5.41 12.57
CA ASN A 310 15.57 -5.98 11.60
C ASN A 310 15.45 -7.51 11.46
N THR A 311 14.70 -8.20 12.34
CA THR A 311 14.34 -9.61 12.16
C THR A 311 13.51 -9.84 10.89
N TYR A 312 12.77 -8.81 10.46
CA TYR A 312 11.94 -8.86 9.26
C TYR A 312 12.75 -8.51 8.03
N ARG A 313 12.79 -9.45 7.09
CA ARG A 313 13.37 -9.26 5.76
C ARG A 313 12.47 -8.35 4.91
N ILE A 314 11.15 -8.50 5.03
CA ILE A 314 10.15 -7.65 4.36
C ILE A 314 9.20 -7.08 5.42
N LEU A 315 8.90 -5.78 5.31
CA LEU A 315 7.82 -5.10 6.03
C LEU A 315 6.85 -4.53 4.99
N PHE A 316 5.54 -4.68 5.19
CA PHE A 316 4.49 -4.31 4.24
C PHE A 316 3.12 -4.16 4.92
#